data_AF-A0A0G1CX91-F1
#
_entry.id   AF-A0A0G1CX91-F1
#
_cell.length_a   1.000
_cell.length_b   1.000
_cell.length_c   1.000
_cell.angle_alpha   90.00
_cell.angle_beta   90.00
_cell.angle_gamma   90.00
#
_symmetry.space_group_name_H-M   'P 1'
#
loop_
_entity.id
_entity.type
_entity.pdbx_description
1 polymer ?
#
loop_
_entity_poly.entity_id
_entity_poly.type
_entity_poly.pdbx_seq_one_letter_code
_entity_poly.pdbx_strand_id
1 'polypeptide(L)'
;QEIDGDTLASSLALFSTLKKMGKTVNVLIGEIPEKFKFLDGWQAKNSEDFIISIDTAGKEISKMRYERENSDLKIYLTLGKGELKAKDVSFPAISRPPNLLVTIGVNSLADLGGFFEQNPRIFSETPILNIDNHPSNENFGEVNLVDTTSSSSEILTNFIRFLESEDEAFLDENIATNLLAGVIYASQNFRNPTTRPKTFETSAFLIERGGNHQKIIQHLYKQKSVSQINLLGRILEKLSLNKPKELYSASLTKKDFQECQASSRDLGFVVEELKNSFRYLPNLLILWESHASPVIIKGIFYSTKRELVEKISQNYEGVSKGDGILFVTREPDVDSAKENLLRII
;
A
#
# COMPACT_ATOMS: atom_id res chain seq x y z
N GLN A 1 -2.44 4.97 4.31
CA GLN A 1 -1.55 4.84 3.12
C GLN A 1 -2.05 3.64 2.31
N GLU A 2 -1.94 3.65 0.98
CA GLU A 2 -2.24 2.46 0.17
C GLU A 2 -1.16 1.41 0.49
N ILE A 3 -1.57 0.24 0.97
CA ILE A 3 -0.64 -0.84 1.33
C ILE A 3 0.07 -1.34 0.07
N ASP A 4 1.39 -1.49 0.13
CA ASP A 4 2.14 -2.07 -0.98
C ASP A 4 1.93 -3.59 -1.05
N GLY A 5 2.25 -4.16 -2.22
CA GLY A 5 2.00 -5.57 -2.49
C GLY A 5 2.86 -6.54 -1.69
N ASP A 6 4.08 -6.16 -1.31
CA ASP A 6 4.97 -7.00 -0.51
C ASP A 6 4.47 -7.06 0.93
N THR A 7 4.23 -5.90 1.54
CA THR A 7 3.69 -5.78 2.91
C THR A 7 2.36 -6.52 3.07
N LEU A 8 1.44 -6.36 2.12
CA LEU A 8 0.15 -7.06 2.12
C LEU A 8 0.35 -8.58 2.04
N ALA A 9 1.14 -9.05 1.07
CA ALA A 9 1.41 -10.46 0.85
C ALA A 9 2.04 -11.13 2.08
N SER A 10 3.08 -10.52 2.65
CA SER A 10 3.75 -11.03 3.85
C SER A 10 2.83 -11.03 5.06
N SER A 11 1.99 -10.00 5.23
CA SER A 11 1.03 -9.93 6.34
C SER A 11 0.00 -11.05 6.29
N LEU A 12 -0.56 -11.33 5.11
CA LEU A 12 -1.51 -12.43 4.92
C LEU A 12 -0.86 -13.80 5.10
N ALA A 13 0.39 -13.97 4.64
CA ALA A 13 1.15 -15.21 4.85
C ALA A 13 1.42 -15.48 6.34
N LEU A 14 1.84 -14.47 7.10
CA LEU A 14 2.06 -14.63 8.54
C LEU A 14 0.76 -14.91 9.28
N PHE A 15 -0.31 -14.19 8.93
CA PHE A 15 -1.63 -14.40 9.50
C PHE A 15 -2.09 -15.86 9.36
N SER A 16 -2.03 -16.41 8.14
CA SER A 16 -2.40 -17.80 7.88
C SER A 16 -1.47 -18.79 8.59
N THR A 17 -0.16 -18.49 8.64
CA THR A 17 0.82 -19.33 9.36
C THR A 17 0.52 -19.39 10.86
N LEU A 18 0.34 -18.25 11.52
CA LEU A 18 0.05 -18.19 12.95
C LEU A 18 -1.30 -18.84 13.29
N LYS A 19 -2.30 -18.75 12.40
CA LYS A 19 -3.56 -19.50 12.56
C LYS A 19 -3.36 -21.00 12.52
N LYS A 20 -2.52 -21.52 11.61
CA LYS A 20 -2.17 -22.94 11.57
C LYS A 20 -1.45 -23.41 12.83
N MET A 21 -0.65 -22.54 13.44
CA MET A 21 -0.03 -22.79 14.75
C MET A 21 -1.02 -22.73 15.92
N GLY A 22 -2.33 -22.63 15.66
CA GLY A 22 -3.37 -22.58 16.68
C GLY A 22 -3.42 -21.27 17.48
N LYS A 23 -2.81 -20.19 16.98
CA LYS A 23 -2.86 -18.88 17.65
C LYS A 23 -4.16 -18.15 17.34
N THR A 24 -4.60 -17.32 18.28
CA THR A 24 -5.67 -16.33 18.05
C THR A 24 -5.05 -15.10 17.42
N VAL A 25 -5.35 -14.85 16.13
CA VAL A 25 -4.69 -13.81 15.33
C VAL A 25 -5.75 -12.94 14.68
N ASN A 26 -5.55 -11.61 14.78
CA ASN A 26 -6.28 -10.60 14.03
C ASN A 26 -5.30 -9.90 13.08
N VAL A 27 -5.80 -9.38 11.95
CA VAL A 27 -4.96 -8.72 10.95
C VAL A 27 -5.58 -7.38 10.57
N LEU A 28 -4.88 -6.30 10.90
CA LEU A 28 -5.31 -4.94 10.59
C LEU A 28 -4.64 -4.49 9.29
N ILE A 29 -5.36 -4.65 8.18
CA ILE A 29 -4.94 -4.19 6.85
C ILE A 29 -5.90 -3.09 6.40
N GLY A 30 -5.36 -2.06 5.74
CA GLY A 30 -6.16 -1.00 5.12
C GLY A 30 -6.96 -1.48 3.92
N GLU A 31 -7.32 -0.55 3.03
CA GLU A 31 -8.00 -0.90 1.78
C GLU A 31 -7.10 -1.79 0.91
N ILE A 32 -7.63 -2.93 0.45
CA ILE A 32 -6.91 -3.89 -0.38
C ILE A 32 -7.23 -3.61 -1.87
N PRO A 33 -6.22 -3.26 -2.70
CA PRO A 33 -6.42 -3.07 -4.13
C PRO A 33 -6.94 -4.35 -4.82
N GLU A 34 -7.83 -4.19 -5.82
CA GLU A 34 -8.45 -5.30 -6.57
C GLU A 34 -7.44 -6.33 -7.08
N LYS A 35 -6.29 -5.87 -7.60
CA LYS A 35 -5.22 -6.73 -8.12
C LYS A 35 -4.62 -7.69 -7.08
N PHE A 36 -4.86 -7.48 -5.78
CA PHE A 36 -4.38 -8.34 -4.69
C PHE A 36 -5.47 -9.18 -4.03
N LYS A 37 -6.75 -9.04 -4.42
CA LYS A 37 -7.87 -9.83 -3.87
C LYS A 37 -7.85 -11.32 -4.27
N PHE A 38 -6.81 -11.77 -4.97
CA PHE A 38 -6.58 -13.18 -5.28
C PHE A 38 -5.72 -13.89 -4.22
N LEU A 39 -5.07 -13.14 -3.33
CA LEU A 39 -4.23 -13.65 -2.24
C LEU A 39 -5.09 -14.28 -1.15
N ASP A 40 -4.69 -15.42 -0.60
CA ASP A 40 -5.48 -16.08 0.43
C ASP A 40 -5.52 -15.25 1.72
N GLY A 41 -6.63 -15.30 2.46
CA GLY A 41 -6.80 -14.59 3.73
C GLY A 41 -7.20 -13.11 3.62
N TRP A 42 -7.29 -12.52 2.41
CA TRP A 42 -7.67 -11.10 2.24
C TRP A 42 -9.06 -10.75 2.80
N GLN A 43 -9.97 -11.72 2.85
CA GLN A 43 -11.33 -11.58 3.40
C GLN A 43 -11.38 -11.75 4.92
N ALA A 44 -10.24 -12.01 5.57
CA ALA A 44 -10.20 -12.16 7.02
C ALA A 44 -10.80 -10.93 7.68
N LYS A 45 -12.02 -11.09 8.20
CA LYS A 45 -12.68 -10.04 8.97
C LYS A 45 -11.91 -9.85 10.26
N ASN A 46 -11.60 -8.59 10.59
CA ASN A 46 -11.43 -8.22 11.98
C ASN A 46 -12.71 -8.58 12.72
N SER A 47 -12.62 -9.14 13.93
CA SER A 47 -13.81 -9.35 14.76
C SER A 47 -14.59 -8.02 14.80
N GLU A 48 -15.80 -7.99 14.23
CA GLU A 48 -16.65 -6.79 14.12
C GLU A 48 -17.24 -6.37 15.49
N ASP A 49 -16.60 -6.75 16.59
CA ASP A 49 -17.06 -6.41 17.92
C ASP A 49 -16.82 -4.91 18.15
N PHE A 50 -17.90 -4.13 18.17
CA PHE A 50 -17.86 -2.74 18.60
C PHE A 50 -17.70 -2.69 20.12
N ILE A 51 -16.47 -2.41 20.58
CA ILE A 51 -16.13 -2.46 22.00
C ILE A 51 -16.31 -1.09 22.63
N ILE A 52 -16.97 -1.07 23.79
CA ILE A 52 -17.02 0.08 24.69
C ILE A 52 -16.18 -0.30 25.92
N SER A 53 -15.02 0.35 26.09
CA SER A 53 -14.11 0.12 27.21
C SER A 53 -14.19 1.26 28.21
N ILE A 54 -14.13 0.93 29.50
CA ILE A 54 -14.35 1.87 30.61
C ILE A 54 -13.19 1.74 31.59
N ASP A 55 -12.45 2.82 31.80
CA ASP A 55 -11.36 2.86 32.77
C ASP A 55 -11.89 2.86 34.20
N THR A 56 -11.77 1.70 34.86
CA THR A 56 -12.22 1.45 36.24
C THR A 56 -11.13 1.66 37.30
N ALA A 57 -9.97 2.22 36.95
CA ALA A 57 -8.93 2.49 37.94
C ALA A 57 -9.46 3.40 39.07
N GLY A 58 -9.52 2.86 40.30
CA GLY A 58 -10.07 3.56 41.46
C GLY A 58 -11.60 3.77 41.45
N LYS A 59 -12.32 3.14 40.52
CA LYS A 59 -13.78 3.24 40.35
C LYS A 59 -14.41 1.86 40.41
N GLU A 60 -15.39 1.69 41.27
CA GLU A 60 -16.06 0.40 41.44
C GLU A 60 -17.43 0.45 40.77
N ILE A 61 -17.61 -0.32 39.69
CA ILE A 61 -18.91 -0.49 39.04
C ILE A 61 -19.68 -1.56 39.83
N SER A 62 -20.71 -1.15 40.55
CA SER A 62 -21.52 -2.04 41.39
C SER A 62 -22.71 -2.66 40.66
N LYS A 63 -23.19 -2.03 39.59
CA LYS A 63 -24.28 -2.55 38.76
C LYS A 63 -24.19 -2.08 37.31
N MET A 64 -24.51 -2.97 36.38
CA MET A 64 -24.68 -2.69 34.96
C MET A 64 -26.07 -3.13 34.52
N ARG A 65 -26.77 -2.28 33.76
CA ARG A 65 -28.01 -2.62 33.07
C ARG A 65 -28.04 -1.92 31.71
N TYR A 66 -28.79 -2.45 30.76
CA TYR A 66 -29.00 -1.79 29.47
C TYR A 66 -30.49 -1.71 29.15
N GLU A 67 -30.88 -0.70 28.39
CA GLU A 67 -32.21 -0.56 27.82
C GLU A 67 -32.08 -0.28 26.32
N ARG A 68 -32.98 -0.84 25.53
CA ARG A 68 -33.07 -0.59 24.10
C ARG A 68 -34.35 0.17 23.83
N GLU A 69 -34.22 1.37 23.30
CA GLU A 69 -35.35 2.27 23.04
C GLU A 69 -35.25 2.77 21.59
N ASN A 70 -36.19 2.36 20.74
CA ASN A 70 -36.14 2.56 19.28
C ASN A 70 -34.80 2.06 18.67
N SER A 71 -33.99 2.97 18.12
CA SER A 71 -32.67 2.73 17.54
C SER A 71 -31.52 2.78 18.55
N ASP A 72 -31.78 3.20 19.79
CA ASP A 72 -30.74 3.54 20.75
C ASP A 72 -30.53 2.42 21.77
N LEU A 73 -29.27 2.07 22.03
CA LEU A 73 -28.86 1.20 23.13
C LEU A 73 -28.30 2.07 24.26
N LYS A 74 -29.02 2.17 25.38
CA LYS A 74 -28.59 2.91 26.58
C LYS A 74 -27.97 1.94 27.58
N ILE A 75 -26.71 2.14 27.91
CA ILE A 75 -26.01 1.38 28.96
C ILE A 75 -25.95 2.24 30.22
N TYR A 76 -26.49 1.73 31.32
CA TYR A 76 -26.47 2.38 32.63
C TYR A 76 -25.48 1.67 33.54
N LEU A 77 -24.56 2.44 34.10
CA LEU A 77 -23.55 1.98 35.04
C LEU A 77 -23.78 2.68 36.38
N THR A 78 -23.93 1.90 37.44
CA THR A 78 -23.99 2.42 38.81
C THR A 78 -22.63 2.22 39.46
N LEU A 79 -22.08 3.29 40.02
CA LEU A 79 -20.81 3.27 40.73
C LEU A 79 -21.06 3.11 42.23
N GLY A 80 -20.35 2.19 42.87
CA GLY A 80 -20.25 2.09 44.32
C GLY A 80 -19.25 3.09 44.90
N LYS A 81 -18.22 3.45 44.12
CA LYS A 81 -17.18 4.42 44.50
C LYS A 81 -16.59 5.09 43.25
N GLY A 82 -16.34 6.40 43.34
CA GLY A 82 -15.79 7.21 42.25
C GLY A 82 -16.83 7.80 41.31
N GLU A 83 -16.37 8.47 40.25
CA GLU A 83 -17.19 9.09 39.21
C GLU A 83 -16.65 8.67 37.83
N LEU A 84 -17.55 8.44 36.87
CA LEU A 84 -17.21 8.21 35.46
C LEU A 84 -17.43 9.48 34.64
N LYS A 85 -16.43 9.86 33.87
CA LYS A 85 -16.45 11.00 32.95
C LYS A 85 -16.31 10.51 31.51
N ALA A 86 -16.64 11.37 30.54
CA ALA A 86 -16.51 11.05 29.11
C ALA A 86 -15.11 10.54 28.73
N LYS A 87 -14.05 11.12 29.34
CA LYS A 87 -12.66 10.69 29.12
C LYS A 87 -12.33 9.26 29.59
N ASP A 88 -13.19 8.67 30.42
CA ASP A 88 -13.00 7.33 30.96
C ASP A 88 -13.64 6.26 30.05
N VAL A 89 -14.41 6.69 29.04
CA VAL A 89 -15.01 5.81 28.04
C VAL A 89 -14.16 5.89 26.78
N SER A 90 -13.78 4.73 26.26
CA SER A 90 -13.05 4.59 25.01
C SER A 90 -13.72 3.55 24.12
N PHE A 91 -13.50 3.66 22.82
CA PHE A 91 -14.03 2.74 21.81
C PHE A 91 -12.85 2.03 21.14
N PRO A 92 -12.16 1.11 21.86
CA PRO A 92 -10.99 0.47 21.31
C PRO A 92 -11.40 -0.42 20.13
N ALA A 93 -10.53 -0.49 19.13
CA ALA A 93 -10.74 -1.37 17.98
C ALA A 93 -10.53 -2.86 18.32
N ILE A 94 -10.00 -3.18 19.51
CA ILE A 94 -9.59 -4.53 19.93
C ILE A 94 -10.11 -4.82 21.35
N SER A 95 -10.79 -5.96 21.54
CA SER A 95 -11.52 -6.29 22.78
C SER A 95 -10.60 -6.70 23.94
N ARG A 96 -9.40 -7.18 23.64
CA ARG A 96 -8.34 -7.49 24.59
C ARG A 96 -7.00 -7.09 23.99
N PRO A 97 -6.09 -6.46 24.75
CA PRO A 97 -4.75 -6.18 24.25
C PRO A 97 -4.09 -7.50 23.85
N PRO A 98 -3.49 -7.58 22.64
CA PRO A 98 -2.78 -8.77 22.24
C PRO A 98 -1.56 -8.98 23.14
N ASN A 99 -1.09 -10.23 23.20
CA ASN A 99 0.15 -10.57 23.90
C ASN A 99 1.41 -10.22 23.08
N LEU A 100 1.25 -9.97 21.78
CA LEU A 100 2.30 -9.56 20.85
C LEU A 100 1.66 -8.73 19.74
N LEU A 101 2.26 -7.58 19.43
CA LEU A 101 2.00 -6.85 18.20
C LEU A 101 3.06 -7.23 17.17
N VAL A 102 2.63 -7.52 15.94
CA VAL A 102 3.54 -7.69 14.81
C VAL A 102 3.27 -6.57 13.81
N THR A 103 4.30 -5.81 13.47
CA THR A 103 4.25 -4.77 12.44
C THR A 103 5.08 -5.24 11.25
N ILE A 104 4.56 -5.05 10.04
CA ILE A 104 5.20 -5.46 8.79
C ILE A 104 5.18 -4.28 7.83
N GLY A 105 6.34 -3.90 7.30
CA GLY A 105 6.44 -2.80 6.30
C GLY A 105 6.12 -1.41 6.85
N VAL A 106 6.38 -1.18 8.14
CA VAL A 106 6.08 0.07 8.86
C VAL A 106 7.40 0.67 9.33
N ASN A 107 7.74 1.89 8.87
CA ASN A 107 9.03 2.50 9.21
C ASN A 107 9.04 3.07 10.62
N SER A 108 7.93 3.66 11.02
CA SER A 108 7.73 4.30 12.33
C SER A 108 6.32 4.03 12.85
N LEU A 109 6.12 4.09 14.17
CA LEU A 109 4.77 3.99 14.74
C LEU A 109 3.83 5.10 14.25
N ALA A 110 4.38 6.26 13.87
CA ALA A 110 3.62 7.36 13.29
C ALA A 110 2.97 7.00 11.94
N ASP A 111 3.57 6.07 11.16
CA ASP A 111 3.04 5.65 9.85
C ASP A 111 1.71 4.89 9.99
N LEU A 112 1.40 4.35 11.17
CA LEU A 112 0.12 3.72 11.50
C LEU A 112 -1.03 4.75 11.67
N GLY A 113 -0.70 6.04 11.72
CA GLY A 113 -1.65 7.15 11.73
C GLY A 113 -2.69 7.05 12.86
N GLY A 114 -3.95 7.25 12.51
CA GLY A 114 -5.05 7.27 13.49
C GLY A 114 -5.18 6.00 14.33
N PHE A 115 -4.70 4.84 13.85
CA PHE A 115 -4.71 3.63 14.67
C PHE A 115 -3.73 3.72 15.85
N PHE A 116 -2.53 4.26 15.63
CA PHE A 116 -1.55 4.49 16.70
C PHE A 116 -2.05 5.56 17.68
N GLU A 117 -2.55 6.68 17.17
CA GLU A 117 -3.05 7.80 17.99
C GLU A 117 -4.22 7.40 18.90
N GLN A 118 -5.10 6.51 18.43
CA GLN A 118 -6.29 6.08 19.17
C GLN A 118 -6.00 4.95 20.16
N ASN A 119 -4.87 4.25 20.03
CA ASN A 119 -4.56 3.06 20.84
C ASN A 119 -3.19 3.14 21.55
N PRO A 120 -2.80 4.27 22.17
CA PRO A 120 -1.44 4.46 22.68
C PRO A 120 -1.03 3.42 23.73
N ARG A 121 -1.99 2.98 24.58
CA ARG A 121 -1.71 1.97 25.61
C ARG A 121 -1.27 0.63 25.03
N ILE A 122 -1.86 0.19 23.91
CA ILE A 122 -1.50 -1.09 23.28
C ILE A 122 -0.04 -1.06 22.84
N PHE A 123 0.42 0.05 22.26
CA PHE A 123 1.80 0.19 21.81
C PHE A 123 2.81 0.42 22.95
N SER A 124 2.37 0.91 24.12
CA SER A 124 3.25 1.06 25.29
C SER A 124 3.32 -0.16 26.19
N GLU A 125 2.29 -1.02 26.18
CA GLU A 125 2.15 -2.14 27.12
C GLU A 125 2.32 -3.53 26.47
N THR A 126 2.25 -3.62 25.14
CA THR A 126 2.41 -4.89 24.41
C THR A 126 3.77 -4.96 23.72
N PRO A 127 4.54 -6.07 23.84
CA PRO A 127 5.78 -6.25 23.10
C PRO A 127 5.53 -6.19 21.59
N ILE A 128 6.46 -5.57 20.85
CA ILE A 128 6.35 -5.37 19.40
C ILE A 128 7.45 -6.16 18.69
N LEU A 129 7.06 -7.02 17.74
CA LEU A 129 7.93 -7.55 16.71
C LEU A 129 7.78 -6.67 15.46
N ASN A 130 8.84 -5.96 15.11
CA ASN A 130 8.91 -5.09 13.94
C ASN A 130 9.65 -5.80 12.81
N ILE A 131 9.00 -5.97 11.66
CA ILE A 131 9.52 -6.65 10.49
C ILE A 131 9.47 -5.68 9.33
N ASP A 132 10.61 -5.36 8.74
CA ASP A 132 10.66 -4.38 7.67
C ASP A 132 11.90 -4.58 6.79
N ASN A 133 11.94 -3.88 5.67
CA ASN A 133 13.08 -3.83 4.78
C ASN A 133 13.46 -2.40 4.36
N HIS A 134 12.80 -1.38 4.91
CA HIS A 134 13.13 -0.01 4.56
C HIS A 134 14.36 0.50 5.33
N PRO A 135 15.31 1.19 4.68
CA PRO A 135 16.49 1.77 5.36
C PRO A 135 16.14 2.88 6.35
N SER A 136 14.93 3.43 6.28
CA SER A 136 14.44 4.48 7.18
C SER A 136 13.72 3.94 8.41
N ASN A 137 13.66 2.62 8.61
CA ASN A 137 12.98 2.02 9.76
C ASN A 137 13.63 2.48 11.07
N GLU A 138 12.80 2.89 12.04
CA GLU A 138 13.24 3.44 13.33
C GLU A 138 13.61 2.38 14.37
N ASN A 139 13.43 1.09 14.05
CA ASN A 139 13.65 -0.04 14.96
C ASN A 139 12.86 0.10 16.28
N PHE A 140 11.58 0.47 16.18
CA PHE A 140 10.71 0.77 17.33
C PHE A 140 10.20 -0.48 18.07
N GLY A 141 10.49 -1.69 17.57
CA GLY A 141 10.08 -2.94 18.22
C GLY A 141 10.96 -3.32 19.40
N GLU A 142 10.46 -4.18 20.27
CA GLU A 142 11.30 -4.89 21.25
C GLU A 142 12.20 -5.91 20.55
N VAL A 143 11.69 -6.51 19.47
CA VAL A 143 12.47 -7.30 18.51
C VAL A 143 12.31 -6.67 17.13
N ASN A 144 13.42 -6.38 16.46
CA ASN A 144 13.45 -5.79 15.12
C ASN A 144 14.11 -6.77 14.15
N LEU A 145 13.32 -7.32 13.23
CA LEU A 145 13.75 -8.15 12.12
C LEU A 145 13.76 -7.30 10.84
N VAL A 146 14.76 -6.43 10.72
CA VAL A 146 14.89 -5.49 9.61
C VAL A 146 16.04 -5.90 8.69
N ASP A 147 15.73 -6.19 7.43
CA ASP A 147 16.74 -6.53 6.41
C ASP A 147 16.53 -5.72 5.12
N THR A 148 17.36 -4.70 4.94
CA THR A 148 17.31 -3.80 3.77
C THR A 148 17.73 -4.45 2.45
N THR A 149 18.19 -5.70 2.48
CA THR A 149 18.65 -6.44 1.31
C THR A 149 17.61 -7.42 0.76
N SER A 150 16.49 -7.58 1.45
CA SER A 150 15.43 -8.54 1.16
C SER A 150 14.05 -7.89 1.16
N SER A 151 13.09 -8.49 0.45
CA SER A 151 11.67 -8.16 0.58
C SER A 151 11.11 -8.62 1.95
N SER A 152 10.05 -7.99 2.45
CA SER A 152 9.36 -8.45 3.67
C SER A 152 8.86 -9.90 3.51
N SER A 153 8.43 -10.28 2.32
CA SER A 153 8.08 -11.67 1.99
C SER A 153 9.29 -12.61 1.99
N GLU A 154 10.50 -12.17 1.59
CA GLU A 154 11.72 -12.97 1.72
C GLU A 154 12.09 -13.18 3.19
N ILE A 155 12.04 -12.11 3.99
CA ILE A 155 12.28 -12.15 5.45
C ILE A 155 11.32 -13.15 6.10
N LEU A 156 10.02 -13.04 5.79
CA LEU A 156 9.02 -13.94 6.34
C LEU A 156 9.12 -15.36 5.82
N THR A 157 9.56 -15.58 4.59
CA THR A 157 9.81 -16.93 4.11
C THR A 157 10.89 -17.60 4.97
N ASN A 158 11.99 -16.90 5.25
CA ASN A 158 13.04 -17.45 6.13
C ASN A 158 12.55 -17.63 7.56
N PHE A 159 11.78 -16.68 8.09
CA PHE A 159 11.20 -16.79 9.43
C PHE A 159 10.26 -18.00 9.57
N ILE A 160 9.34 -18.18 8.62
CA ILE A 160 8.39 -19.30 8.65
C ILE A 160 9.14 -20.63 8.49
N ARG A 161 10.13 -20.71 7.60
CA ARG A 161 10.99 -21.90 7.47
C ARG A 161 11.73 -22.24 8.76
N PHE A 162 12.15 -21.23 9.52
CA PHE A 162 12.78 -21.44 10.83
C PHE A 162 11.79 -22.00 11.87
N LEU A 163 10.50 -21.70 11.74
CA LEU A 163 9.45 -22.23 12.61
C LEU A 163 9.00 -23.65 12.21
N GLU A 164 9.19 -24.06 10.95
CA GLU A 164 8.86 -25.41 10.50
C GLU A 164 9.73 -26.46 11.21
N SER A 165 9.12 -27.62 11.49
CA SER A 165 9.81 -28.81 11.98
C SER A 165 9.47 -30.02 11.10
N GLU A 166 10.10 -31.17 11.32
CA GLU A 166 9.78 -32.39 10.58
C GLU A 166 8.30 -32.80 10.73
N ASP A 167 7.69 -32.48 11.87
CA ASP A 167 6.31 -32.83 12.20
C ASP A 167 5.28 -31.72 11.86
N GLU A 168 5.73 -30.47 11.70
CA GLU A 168 4.88 -29.32 11.44
C GLU A 168 5.40 -28.47 10.28
N ALA A 169 4.81 -28.69 9.10
CA ALA A 169 5.00 -27.85 7.92
C ALA A 169 3.84 -26.83 7.81
N PHE A 170 4.19 -25.54 7.79
CA PHE A 170 3.19 -24.47 7.73
C PHE A 170 3.01 -23.92 6.32
N LEU A 171 4.07 -23.92 5.50
CA LEU A 171 4.05 -23.43 4.12
C LEU A 171 3.28 -24.39 3.21
N ASP A 172 1.98 -24.14 3.06
CA ASP A 172 1.15 -24.74 2.02
C ASP A 172 1.11 -23.87 0.76
N GLU A 173 0.38 -24.33 -0.25
CA GLU A 173 0.15 -23.61 -1.51
C GLU A 173 -0.33 -22.18 -1.30
N ASN A 174 -1.23 -21.92 -0.35
CA ASN A 174 -1.80 -20.60 -0.12
C ASN A 174 -0.78 -19.63 0.49
N ILE A 175 -0.09 -20.05 1.56
CA ILE A 175 0.95 -19.25 2.21
C ILE A 175 2.13 -19.05 1.25
N ALA A 176 2.53 -20.09 0.52
CA ALA A 176 3.59 -20.01 -0.47
C ALA A 176 3.21 -19.08 -1.63
N THR A 177 1.96 -19.11 -2.11
CA THR A 177 1.45 -18.19 -3.13
C THR A 177 1.46 -16.75 -2.63
N ASN A 178 1.08 -16.51 -1.38
CA ASN A 178 1.11 -15.17 -0.79
C ASN A 178 2.55 -14.63 -0.75
N LEU A 179 3.48 -15.35 -0.13
CA LEU A 179 4.89 -14.93 -0.06
C LEU A 179 5.50 -14.74 -1.45
N LEU A 180 5.23 -15.66 -2.39
CA LEU A 180 5.74 -15.57 -3.75
C LEU A 180 5.20 -14.33 -4.47
N ALA A 181 3.94 -13.95 -4.22
CA ALA A 181 3.38 -12.72 -4.78
C ALA A 181 4.10 -11.47 -4.29
N GLY A 182 4.47 -11.41 -3.01
CA GLY A 182 5.23 -10.30 -2.45
C GLY A 182 6.66 -10.24 -2.99
N VAL A 183 7.34 -11.38 -3.10
CA VAL A 183 8.69 -11.46 -3.72
C VAL A 183 8.68 -10.99 -5.18
N ILE A 184 7.68 -11.45 -5.96
CA ILE A 184 7.51 -11.03 -7.35
C ILE A 184 7.16 -9.55 -7.44
N TYR A 185 6.31 -9.05 -6.54
CA TYR A 185 5.96 -7.63 -6.51
C TYR A 185 7.18 -6.74 -6.22
N ALA A 186 7.93 -7.03 -5.14
CA ALA A 186 9.10 -6.25 -4.72
C ALA A 186 10.25 -6.28 -5.73
N SER A 187 10.48 -7.42 -6.37
CA SER A 187 11.48 -7.57 -7.44
C SER A 187 11.00 -7.00 -8.79
N GLN A 188 9.78 -6.50 -8.87
CA GLN A 188 9.12 -6.06 -10.10
C GLN A 188 9.14 -7.16 -11.17
N ASN A 189 8.79 -8.39 -10.79
CA ASN A 189 8.95 -9.59 -11.63
C ASN A 189 10.41 -9.74 -12.09
N PHE A 190 11.34 -9.70 -11.14
CA PHE A 190 12.79 -9.86 -11.33
C PHE A 190 13.46 -8.84 -12.25
N ARG A 191 12.84 -7.67 -12.44
CA ARG A 191 13.38 -6.56 -13.26
C ARG A 191 14.07 -5.49 -12.44
N ASN A 192 13.84 -5.44 -11.12
CA ASN A 192 14.50 -4.48 -10.25
C ASN A 192 16.02 -4.75 -10.24
N PRO A 193 16.88 -3.76 -10.53
CA PRO A 193 18.33 -3.95 -10.56
C PRO A 193 18.93 -4.35 -9.20
N THR A 194 18.21 -4.15 -8.09
CA THR A 194 18.66 -4.58 -6.76
C THR A 194 18.27 -6.02 -6.42
N THR A 195 17.57 -6.73 -7.32
CA THR A 195 17.20 -8.15 -7.14
C THR A 195 18.45 -9.01 -6.93
N ARG A 196 18.46 -9.86 -5.90
CA ARG A 196 19.62 -10.66 -5.50
C ARG A 196 19.47 -12.13 -5.88
N PRO A 197 20.56 -12.92 -5.94
CA PRO A 197 20.48 -14.37 -6.12
C PRO A 197 19.53 -15.04 -5.12
N LYS A 198 19.51 -14.53 -3.87
CA LYS A 198 18.64 -15.04 -2.82
C LYS A 198 17.15 -14.92 -3.16
N THR A 199 16.76 -13.88 -3.89
CA THR A 199 15.38 -13.68 -4.34
C THR A 199 14.92 -14.79 -5.29
N PHE A 200 15.82 -15.27 -6.16
CA PHE A 200 15.53 -16.41 -7.04
C PHE A 200 15.46 -17.72 -6.27
N GLU A 201 16.36 -17.95 -5.31
CA GLU A 201 16.32 -19.13 -4.44
C GLU A 201 15.03 -19.20 -3.62
N THR A 202 14.65 -18.09 -2.99
CA THR A 202 13.40 -17.96 -2.24
C THR A 202 12.21 -18.22 -3.15
N SER A 203 12.20 -17.65 -4.36
CA SER A 203 11.13 -17.88 -5.34
C SER A 203 11.03 -19.35 -5.75
N ALA A 204 12.17 -19.99 -6.04
CA ALA A 204 12.22 -21.41 -6.40
C ALA A 204 11.67 -22.30 -5.28
N PHE A 205 12.09 -22.03 -4.04
CA PHE A 205 11.59 -22.72 -2.86
C PHE A 205 10.07 -22.55 -2.68
N LEU A 206 9.55 -21.33 -2.82
CA LEU A 206 8.11 -21.08 -2.69
C LEU A 206 7.30 -21.77 -3.79
N ILE A 207 7.82 -21.83 -5.02
CA ILE A 207 7.22 -22.60 -6.12
C ILE A 207 7.22 -24.10 -5.81
N GLU A 208 8.32 -24.63 -5.25
CA GLU A 208 8.41 -26.03 -4.81
C GLU A 208 7.38 -26.35 -3.72
N ARG A 209 7.07 -25.40 -2.84
CA ARG A 209 5.99 -25.50 -1.83
C ARG A 209 4.58 -25.27 -2.39
N GLY A 210 4.42 -25.19 -3.71
CA GLY A 210 3.12 -25.07 -4.38
C GLY A 210 2.70 -23.64 -4.71
N GLY A 211 3.56 -22.64 -4.50
CA GLY A 211 3.26 -21.25 -4.84
C GLY A 211 2.84 -21.06 -6.30
N ASN A 212 1.62 -20.57 -6.51
CA ASN A 212 1.00 -20.50 -7.84
C ASN A 212 1.48 -19.28 -8.64
N HIS A 213 2.67 -19.40 -9.23
CA HIS A 213 3.29 -18.37 -10.07
C HIS A 213 2.36 -17.88 -11.19
N GLN A 214 1.64 -18.77 -11.88
CA GLN A 214 0.76 -18.39 -12.99
C GLN A 214 -0.38 -17.49 -12.53
N LYS A 215 -1.02 -17.82 -11.39
CA LYS A 215 -2.09 -17.01 -10.79
C LYS A 215 -1.57 -15.62 -10.42
N ILE A 216 -0.37 -15.53 -9.85
CA ILE A 216 0.27 -14.26 -9.49
C ILE A 216 0.49 -13.40 -10.73
N ILE A 217 1.12 -13.94 -11.78
CA ILE A 217 1.38 -13.20 -13.01
C ILE A 217 0.08 -12.74 -13.67
N GLN A 218 -0.96 -13.59 -13.64
CA GLN A 218 -2.26 -13.25 -14.20
C GLN A 218 -2.87 -12.00 -13.53
N HIS A 219 -2.81 -11.91 -12.21
CA HIS A 219 -3.44 -10.83 -11.45
C HIS A 219 -2.57 -9.57 -11.34
N LEU A 220 -1.25 -9.73 -11.21
CA LEU A 220 -0.35 -8.58 -11.03
C LEU A 220 0.08 -7.92 -12.35
N TYR A 221 0.17 -8.68 -13.45
CA TYR A 221 0.75 -8.17 -14.70
C TYR A 221 -0.11 -8.37 -15.95
N LYS A 222 -1.12 -9.26 -15.93
CA LYS A 222 -1.97 -9.56 -17.09
C LYS A 222 -3.44 -9.10 -16.93
N GLN A 223 -3.68 -7.99 -16.24
CA GLN A 223 -5.01 -7.36 -16.12
C GLN A 223 -5.20 -6.14 -17.03
N LYS A 224 -4.41 -5.99 -18.09
CA LYS A 224 -4.45 -4.81 -18.97
C LYS A 224 -5.75 -4.79 -19.78
N SER A 225 -6.52 -3.72 -19.66
CA SER A 225 -7.72 -3.54 -20.49
C SER A 225 -7.35 -3.16 -21.93
N VAL A 226 -8.26 -3.43 -22.88
CA VAL A 226 -8.08 -2.97 -24.26
C VAL A 226 -7.96 -1.44 -24.33
N SER A 227 -8.70 -0.71 -23.49
CA SER A 227 -8.62 0.76 -23.43
C SER A 227 -7.25 1.25 -22.98
N GLN A 228 -6.61 0.58 -22.01
CA GLN A 228 -5.26 0.88 -21.55
C GLN A 228 -4.21 0.65 -22.65
N ILE A 229 -4.31 -0.46 -23.38
CA ILE A 229 -3.40 -0.77 -24.49
C ILE A 229 -3.58 0.22 -25.65
N ASN A 230 -4.83 0.57 -26.01
CA ASN A 230 -5.10 1.56 -27.04
C ASN A 230 -4.55 2.94 -26.66
N LEU A 231 -4.74 3.36 -25.41
CA LEU A 231 -4.22 4.63 -24.92
C LEU A 231 -2.69 4.68 -24.93
N LEU A 232 -2.02 3.58 -24.53
CA LEU A 232 -0.58 3.44 -24.67
C LEU A 232 -0.12 3.61 -26.12
N GLY A 233 -0.78 2.91 -27.06
CA GLY A 233 -0.48 3.04 -28.49
C GLY A 233 -0.62 4.47 -28.99
N ARG A 234 -1.70 5.16 -28.59
CA ARG A 234 -1.94 6.57 -28.94
C ARG A 234 -0.89 7.52 -28.36
N ILE A 235 -0.43 7.28 -27.13
CA ILE A 235 0.63 8.08 -26.51
C ILE A 235 1.97 7.84 -27.22
N LEU A 236 2.30 6.59 -27.54
CA LEU A 236 3.53 6.23 -28.25
C LEU A 236 3.59 6.89 -29.64
N GLU A 237 2.46 6.92 -30.36
CA GLU A 237 2.35 7.59 -31.66
C GLU A 237 2.63 9.11 -31.57
N LYS A 238 2.18 9.75 -30.48
CA LYS A 238 2.34 11.19 -30.25
C LYS A 238 3.61 11.58 -29.49
N LEU A 239 4.44 10.61 -29.12
CA LEU A 239 5.60 10.83 -28.28
C LEU A 239 6.68 11.59 -29.07
N SER A 240 7.12 12.71 -28.51
CA SER A 240 8.14 13.59 -29.09
C SER A 240 9.30 13.79 -28.12
N LEU A 241 10.54 13.80 -28.61
CA LEU A 241 11.75 13.97 -27.79
C LEU A 241 12.37 15.36 -27.99
N ASN A 242 12.45 16.14 -26.92
CA ASN A 242 13.32 17.31 -26.82
C ASN A 242 14.72 16.85 -26.34
N LYS A 243 15.66 16.65 -27.27
CA LYS A 243 17.00 16.13 -26.96
C LYS A 243 17.78 16.98 -25.95
N PRO A 244 17.88 18.33 -26.09
CA PRO A 244 18.62 19.15 -25.13
C PRO A 244 18.16 19.02 -23.67
N LYS A 245 16.87 18.77 -23.45
CA LYS A 245 16.26 18.62 -22.11
C LYS A 245 16.02 17.16 -21.73
N GLU A 246 16.39 16.23 -22.61
CA GLU A 246 16.09 14.80 -22.49
C GLU A 246 14.61 14.54 -22.14
N LEU A 247 13.69 15.35 -22.68
CA LEU A 247 12.27 15.32 -22.33
C LEU A 247 11.46 14.61 -23.39
N TYR A 248 10.87 13.48 -23.00
CA TYR A 248 9.82 12.82 -23.77
C TYR A 248 8.48 13.48 -23.45
N SER A 249 7.72 13.87 -24.47
CA SER A 249 6.46 14.56 -24.28
C SER A 249 5.36 14.11 -25.24
N ALA A 250 4.14 13.97 -24.72
CA ALA A 250 2.95 13.69 -25.50
C ALA A 250 1.76 14.52 -25.00
N SER A 251 0.88 14.91 -25.92
CA SER A 251 -0.31 15.71 -25.64
C SER A 251 -1.56 14.94 -26.08
N LEU A 252 -2.57 14.88 -25.21
CA LEU A 252 -3.81 14.16 -25.43
C LEU A 252 -5.00 15.12 -25.46
N THR A 253 -5.83 14.94 -26.47
CA THR A 253 -7.10 15.63 -26.66
C THR A 253 -8.24 14.80 -26.08
N LYS A 254 -9.41 15.43 -25.90
CA LYS A 254 -10.65 14.71 -25.56
C LYS A 254 -10.97 13.58 -26.55
N LYS A 255 -10.72 13.81 -27.85
CA LYS A 255 -10.96 12.84 -28.91
C LYS A 255 -10.10 11.60 -28.73
N ASP A 256 -8.84 11.74 -28.31
CA ASP A 256 -7.95 10.61 -28.07
C ASP A 256 -8.50 9.66 -27.00
N PHE A 257 -8.98 10.20 -25.87
CA PHE A 257 -9.60 9.39 -24.81
C PHE A 257 -10.88 8.70 -25.31
N GLN A 258 -11.71 9.40 -26.06
CA GLN A 258 -12.95 8.84 -26.62
C GLN A 258 -12.69 7.69 -27.58
N GLU A 259 -11.75 7.86 -28.53
CA GLU A 259 -11.39 6.81 -29.49
C GLU A 259 -10.75 5.59 -28.81
N CYS A 260 -9.96 5.81 -27.75
CA CYS A 260 -9.36 4.72 -26.98
C CYS A 260 -10.35 4.07 -26.00
N GLN A 261 -11.56 4.63 -25.83
CA GLN A 261 -12.50 4.27 -24.76
C GLN A 261 -11.84 4.28 -23.38
N ALA A 262 -10.94 5.24 -23.16
CA ALA A 262 -10.10 5.35 -21.98
C ALA A 262 -10.41 6.64 -21.19
N SER A 263 -9.87 6.73 -19.99
CA SER A 263 -9.99 7.90 -19.13
C SER A 263 -8.62 8.32 -18.58
N SER A 264 -8.56 9.50 -17.95
CA SER A 264 -7.35 9.93 -17.25
C SER A 264 -6.88 8.98 -16.15
N ARG A 265 -7.74 8.08 -15.63
CA ARG A 265 -7.35 7.05 -14.65
C ARG A 265 -6.43 5.99 -15.25
N ASP A 266 -6.47 5.80 -16.57
CA ASP A 266 -5.64 4.83 -17.28
C ASP A 266 -4.21 5.34 -17.53
N LEU A 267 -3.96 6.64 -17.35
CA LEU A 267 -2.64 7.23 -17.57
C LEU A 267 -1.58 6.72 -16.59
N GLY A 268 -1.98 6.36 -15.36
CA GLY A 268 -1.05 5.75 -14.40
C GLY A 268 -0.45 4.45 -14.93
N PHE A 269 -1.26 3.61 -15.58
CA PHE A 269 -0.78 2.41 -16.25
C PHE A 269 0.19 2.74 -17.39
N VAL A 270 -0.15 3.72 -18.24
CA VAL A 270 0.69 4.07 -19.40
C VAL A 270 2.05 4.61 -18.97
N VAL A 271 2.11 5.47 -17.97
CA VAL A 271 3.37 6.01 -17.44
C VAL A 271 4.28 4.89 -16.94
N GLU A 272 3.73 3.94 -16.20
CA GLU A 272 4.49 2.79 -15.71
C GLU A 272 4.96 1.89 -16.87
N GLU A 273 4.15 1.66 -17.90
CA GLU A 273 4.57 0.88 -19.07
C GLU A 273 5.71 1.59 -19.84
N LEU A 274 5.64 2.92 -20.00
CA LEU A 274 6.69 3.70 -20.65
C LEU A 274 8.01 3.62 -19.87
N LYS A 275 7.96 3.78 -18.54
CA LYS A 275 9.15 3.65 -17.67
C LYS A 275 9.81 2.27 -17.83
N ASN A 276 9.00 1.22 -17.99
CA ASN A 276 9.47 -0.15 -18.17
C ASN A 276 9.94 -0.48 -19.60
N SER A 277 9.46 0.26 -20.60
CA SER A 277 9.76 -0.02 -22.02
C SER A 277 11.01 0.69 -22.52
N PHE A 278 11.33 1.85 -21.97
CA PHE A 278 12.49 2.64 -22.38
C PHE A 278 13.74 2.25 -21.58
N ARG A 279 14.87 2.01 -22.27
CA ARG A 279 16.17 1.76 -21.62
C ARG A 279 16.57 2.90 -20.68
N TYR A 280 16.28 4.14 -21.10
CA TYR A 280 16.53 5.34 -20.33
C TYR A 280 15.42 6.34 -20.63
N LEU A 281 14.63 6.69 -19.62
CA LEU A 281 13.55 7.67 -19.70
C LEU A 281 13.78 8.72 -18.60
N PRO A 282 14.68 9.69 -18.80
CA PRO A 282 15.08 10.59 -17.73
C PRO A 282 13.96 11.55 -17.32
N ASN A 283 13.21 12.08 -18.30
CA ASN A 283 12.09 12.99 -18.09
C ASN A 283 10.92 12.61 -19.02
N LEU A 284 9.70 12.57 -18.47
CA LEU A 284 8.45 12.34 -19.20
C LEU A 284 7.42 13.40 -18.85
N LEU A 285 6.76 13.96 -19.85
CA LEU A 285 5.65 14.89 -19.71
C LEU A 285 4.45 14.44 -20.54
N ILE A 286 3.31 14.20 -19.89
CA ILE A 286 2.03 13.93 -20.57
C ILE A 286 1.05 15.03 -20.21
N LEU A 287 0.49 15.73 -21.19
CA LEU A 287 -0.47 16.82 -21.00
C LEU A 287 -1.84 16.47 -21.60
N TRP A 288 -2.91 16.93 -20.96
CA TRP A 288 -4.26 16.82 -21.49
C TRP A 288 -5.22 17.88 -20.94
N GLU A 289 -6.29 18.14 -21.68
CA GLU A 289 -7.37 19.02 -21.24
C GLU A 289 -8.36 18.26 -20.33
N SER A 290 -8.72 18.86 -19.20
CA SER A 290 -9.79 18.36 -18.36
C SER A 290 -11.17 18.79 -18.86
N HIS A 291 -12.21 18.07 -18.43
CA HIS A 291 -13.60 18.38 -18.76
C HIS A 291 -14.24 19.43 -17.84
N ALA A 292 -13.44 20.19 -17.08
CA ALA A 292 -13.93 21.26 -16.23
C ALA A 292 -14.36 22.48 -17.07
N SER A 293 -15.23 23.33 -16.49
CA SER A 293 -15.53 24.66 -17.00
C SER A 293 -15.13 25.69 -15.93
N PRO A 294 -14.12 26.55 -16.17
CA PRO A 294 -13.33 26.67 -17.40
C PRO A 294 -12.45 25.45 -17.68
N VAL A 295 -12.01 25.28 -18.93
CA VAL A 295 -11.06 24.22 -19.32
C VAL A 295 -9.78 24.43 -18.52
N ILE A 296 -9.31 23.35 -17.90
CA ILE A 296 -8.08 23.34 -17.12
C ILE A 296 -7.18 22.25 -17.69
N ILE A 297 -5.90 22.53 -17.85
CA ILE A 297 -4.92 21.56 -18.34
C ILE A 297 -4.36 20.79 -17.16
N LYS A 298 -4.24 19.49 -17.34
CA LYS A 298 -3.62 18.58 -16.39
C LYS A 298 -2.37 17.98 -17.01
N GLY A 299 -1.41 17.66 -16.16
CA GLY A 299 -0.18 17.04 -16.60
C GLY A 299 0.35 16.03 -15.61
N ILE A 300 1.01 15.01 -16.15
CA ILE A 300 1.89 14.13 -15.38
C ILE A 300 3.31 14.46 -15.81
N PHE A 301 4.14 14.83 -14.85
CA PHE A 301 5.58 14.92 -15.04
C PHE A 301 6.28 13.86 -14.20
N TYR A 302 7.22 13.16 -14.81
CA TYR A 302 8.11 12.21 -14.16
C TYR A 302 9.56 12.59 -14.46
N SER A 303 10.43 12.53 -13.46
CA SER A 303 11.86 12.70 -13.66
C SER A 303 12.67 11.85 -12.69
N THR A 304 13.76 11.27 -13.21
CA THR A 304 14.81 10.66 -12.38
C THR A 304 15.56 11.67 -11.50
N LYS A 305 15.41 12.98 -11.77
CA LYS A 305 16.00 14.08 -10.99
C LYS A 305 14.95 14.70 -10.08
N ARG A 306 15.02 14.39 -8.79
CA ARG A 306 14.06 14.87 -7.77
C ARG A 306 13.91 16.40 -7.74
N GLU A 307 14.99 17.13 -7.95
CA GLU A 307 15.00 18.60 -8.01
C GLU A 307 14.04 19.17 -9.10
N LEU A 308 13.85 18.46 -10.22
CA LEU A 308 12.95 18.90 -11.28
C LEU A 308 11.49 18.70 -10.88
N VAL A 309 11.18 17.59 -10.21
CA VAL A 309 9.84 17.32 -9.67
C VAL A 309 9.48 18.37 -8.62
N GLU A 310 10.43 18.72 -7.74
CA GLU A 310 10.26 19.76 -6.72
C GLU A 310 10.05 21.15 -7.34
N LYS A 311 10.81 21.52 -8.39
CA LYS A 311 10.61 22.77 -9.13
C LYS A 311 9.20 22.86 -9.74
N ILE A 312 8.71 21.80 -10.37
CA ILE A 312 7.34 21.80 -10.92
C ILE A 312 6.32 21.89 -9.79
N SER A 313 6.52 21.18 -8.68
CA SER A 313 5.64 21.25 -7.51
C SER A 313 5.56 22.62 -6.86
N GLN A 314 6.60 23.45 -6.99
CA GLN A 314 6.61 24.83 -6.49
C GLN A 314 5.89 25.81 -7.43
N ASN A 315 5.81 25.49 -8.72
CA ASN A 315 5.22 26.37 -9.74
C ASN A 315 3.76 25.99 -10.08
N TYR A 316 3.34 24.75 -9.81
CA TYR A 316 2.01 24.25 -10.14
C TYR A 316 1.33 23.58 -8.95
N GLU A 317 0.00 23.75 -8.88
CA GLU A 317 -0.84 23.01 -7.95
C GLU A 317 -0.87 21.52 -8.36
N GLY A 318 -0.58 20.62 -7.43
CA GLY A 318 -0.51 19.20 -7.74
C GLY A 318 -0.23 18.29 -6.55
N VAL A 319 -0.22 16.99 -6.83
CA VAL A 319 0.12 15.94 -5.87
C VAL A 319 1.33 15.17 -6.40
N SER A 320 2.41 15.19 -5.64
CA SER A 320 3.62 14.43 -5.93
C SER A 320 3.55 13.02 -5.31
N LYS A 321 3.97 12.01 -6.06
CA LYS A 321 4.10 10.61 -5.58
C LYS A 321 5.37 10.00 -6.18
N GLY A 322 6.34 9.69 -5.31
CA GLY A 322 7.66 9.19 -5.75
C GLY A 322 8.37 10.19 -6.66
N ASP A 323 8.82 9.71 -7.81
CA ASP A 323 9.57 10.47 -8.81
C ASP A 323 8.68 11.24 -9.81
N GLY A 324 7.40 11.44 -9.50
CA GLY A 324 6.46 12.11 -10.39
C GLY A 324 5.46 13.01 -9.67
N ILE A 325 4.88 13.92 -10.45
CA ILE A 325 3.84 14.86 -10.01
C ILE A 325 2.68 14.86 -11.00
N LEU A 326 1.46 14.72 -10.46
CA LEU A 326 0.23 15.05 -11.14
C LEU A 326 -0.09 16.51 -10.83
N PHE A 327 -0.02 17.39 -11.82
CA PHE A 327 -0.23 18.82 -11.64
C PHE A 327 -1.35 19.35 -12.53
N VAL A 328 -1.76 20.56 -12.20
CA VAL A 328 -2.83 21.28 -12.86
C VAL A 328 -2.32 22.68 -13.21
N THR A 329 -2.67 23.16 -14.40
CA THR A 329 -2.31 24.51 -14.84
C THR A 329 -3.48 25.21 -15.54
N ARG A 330 -3.48 26.55 -15.47
CA ARG A 330 -4.53 27.43 -16.01
C ARG A 330 -4.10 28.12 -17.31
N GLU A 331 -3.14 27.53 -18.00
CA GLU A 331 -2.71 27.99 -19.33
C GLU A 331 -3.86 27.85 -20.33
N PRO A 332 -3.89 28.68 -21.39
CA PRO A 332 -5.02 28.72 -22.32
C PRO A 332 -5.16 27.44 -23.14
N ASP A 333 -4.05 26.77 -23.44
CA ASP A 333 -4.00 25.55 -24.25
C ASP A 333 -2.77 24.70 -23.90
N VAL A 334 -2.78 23.44 -24.37
CA VAL A 334 -1.75 22.44 -24.07
C VAL A 334 -0.37 22.86 -24.59
N ASP A 335 -0.29 23.59 -25.70
CA ASP A 335 0.98 24.04 -26.28
C ASP A 335 1.62 25.13 -25.41
N SER A 336 0.82 26.10 -24.95
CA SER A 336 1.22 27.12 -23.99
C SER A 336 1.71 26.51 -22.68
N ALA A 337 0.99 25.50 -22.17
CA ALA A 337 1.44 24.73 -21.00
C ALA A 337 2.78 24.03 -21.23
N LYS A 338 2.94 23.39 -22.39
CA LYS A 338 4.19 22.71 -22.76
C LYS A 338 5.36 23.69 -22.83
N GLU A 339 5.18 24.87 -23.44
CA GLU A 339 6.22 25.89 -23.54
C GLU A 339 6.65 26.42 -22.18
N ASN A 340 5.70 26.71 -21.28
CA ASN A 340 6.03 27.22 -19.94
C ASN A 340 6.72 26.14 -19.09
N LEU A 341 6.27 24.89 -19.15
CA LEU A 341 6.96 23.77 -18.50
C LEU A 341 8.37 23.58 -19.04
N LEU A 342 8.54 23.70 -20.36
CA LEU A 342 9.87 23.70 -20.97
C LEU A 342 10.72 24.86 -20.49
N ARG A 343 10.22 25.99 -19.98
CA ARG A 343 11.07 27.05 -19.41
C ARG A 343 11.54 26.74 -17.99
N ILE A 344 10.77 25.94 -17.25
CA ILE A 344 11.06 25.55 -15.86
C ILE A 344 12.08 24.40 -15.81
N ILE A 345 11.95 23.44 -16.72
CA ILE A 345 12.87 22.30 -16.92
C ILE A 345 14.15 22.79 -17.60
#